data_AF-A0A952GJ99-F1
#
_entry.id   AF-A0A952GJ99-F1
#
_cell.length_a   1.000
_cell.length_b   1.000
_cell.length_c   1.000
_cell.angle_alpha   90.00
_cell.angle_beta   90.00
_cell.angle_gamma   90.00
#
_symmetry.space_group_name_H-M   'P 1'
#
loop_
_entity.id
_entity.type
_entity.pdbx_description
1 polymer ?
#
loop_
_entity_poly.entity_id
_entity_poly.type
_entity_poly.pdbx_seq_one_letter_code
_entity_poly.pdbx_strand_id
1 'polypeptide(L)' 'MIPAAPCPCGSAESYDACCGPVVRNERPADTAEELMRSRYTAYVLGDVDHVFR' A
#
# COMPACT_ATOMS: atom_id res chain seq x y z
N MET A 1 11.85 -8.11 -8.01
CA MET A 1 12.14 -8.45 -6.60
C MET A 1 12.47 -7.13 -5.92
N ILE A 2 11.51 -6.52 -5.21
CA ILE A 2 11.73 -5.26 -4.47
C ILE A 2 12.23 -5.68 -3.08
N PRO A 3 13.54 -5.57 -2.78
CA PRO A 3 14.09 -6.02 -1.52
C PRO A 3 13.81 -4.96 -0.46
N ALA A 4 13.00 -5.28 0.56
CA ALA A 4 12.80 -4.49 1.79
C ALA A 4 12.77 -2.96 1.61
N ALA A 5 12.21 -2.49 0.49
CA ALA A 5 12.19 -1.06 0.20
C ALA A 5 11.16 -0.41 1.13
N PRO A 6 11.44 0.81 1.62
CA PRO A 6 10.45 1.58 2.35
C PRO A 6 9.18 1.71 1.50
N CYS A 7 8.03 1.74 2.16
CA CYS A 7 6.75 1.88 1.48
C CYS A 7 6.77 3.10 0.53
N PRO A 8 6.33 2.96 -0.73
CA PRO A 8 6.25 4.08 -1.67
C PRO A 8 5.38 5.22 -1.14
N CYS A 9 4.43 4.91 -0.25
CA CYS A 9 3.64 5.88 0.49
C CYS A 9 4.44 6.87 1.36
N GLY A 10 5.76 6.72 1.48
CA GLY A 10 6.61 7.59 2.29
C GLY A 10 6.54 7.30 3.79
N SER A 11 6.10 6.11 4.19
CA SER A 11 6.25 5.67 5.58
C SER A 11 7.67 5.15 5.81
N ALA A 12 8.12 5.19 7.07
CA ALA A 12 9.39 4.58 7.47
C ALA A 12 9.34 3.05 7.52
N GLU A 13 8.14 2.48 7.40
CA GLU A 13 7.88 1.04 7.44
C GLU A 13 8.14 0.39 6.08
N SER A 14 8.41 -0.91 6.11
CA SER A 14 8.49 -1.71 4.89
C SER A 14 7.13 -1.79 4.20
N TYR A 15 7.12 -2.03 2.89
CA TYR A 15 5.87 -2.25 2.14
C TYR A 15 4.97 -3.31 2.81
N ASP A 16 5.54 -4.45 3.21
CA ASP A 16 4.80 -5.56 3.84
C ASP A 16 4.23 -5.23 5.23
N ALA A 17 4.87 -4.32 5.97
CA ALA A 17 4.37 -3.87 7.27
C ALA A 17 3.42 -2.66 7.17
N CYS A 18 3.37 -1.97 6.02
CA CYS A 18 2.60 -0.75 5.84
C CYS A 18 1.39 -0.94 4.92
N CYS A 19 1.55 -0.66 3.63
CA CYS A 19 0.45 -0.70 2.66
C CYS A 19 0.19 -2.11 2.10
N GLY A 20 1.14 -3.04 2.23
CA GLY A 20 1.06 -4.39 1.68
C GLY A 20 -0.20 -5.15 2.07
N PRO A 21 -0.54 -5.27 3.37
CA PRO A 21 -1.74 -5.97 3.81
C PRO A 21 -3.05 -5.35 3.29
N VAL A 22 -3.08 -4.02 3.12
CA VAL A 22 -4.24 -3.30 2.58
C VAL A 22 -4.34 -3.50 1.07
N VAL A 23 -3.23 -3.36 0.34
CA VAL A 23 -3.14 -3.58 -1.11
C VAL A 23 -3.49 -5.03 -1.48
N ARG A 24 -3.07 -6.00 -0.67
CA ARG A 24 -3.36 -7.43 -0.85
C ARG A 24 -4.77 -7.84 -0.39
N ASN A 25 -5.57 -6.93 0.16
CA ASN A 25 -6.87 -7.22 0.77
C ASN A 25 -6.82 -8.20 1.96
N GLU A 26 -5.68 -8.31 2.63
CA GLU A 26 -5.55 -9.11 3.84
C GLU A 26 -6.22 -8.42 5.03
N ARG A 27 -6.26 -7.08 5.01
CA ARG A 27 -7.03 -6.25 5.95
C ARG A 27 -7.61 -5.00 5.28
N PRO A 28 -8.74 -4.47 5.75
CA PRO A 28 -9.17 -3.13 5.39
C PRO A 28 -8.24 -2.06 5.98
N ALA A 29 -8.21 -0.88 5.36
CA ALA A 29 -7.57 0.28 5.94
C ALA A 29 -8.36 0.76 7.16
N ASP A 30 -7.67 1.04 8.26
CA ASP A 30 -8.29 1.48 9.52
C ASP A 30 -8.61 2.98 9.51
N THR A 31 -7.89 3.75 8.68
CA THR A 31 -8.06 5.20 8.54
C THR A 31 -8.14 5.64 7.08
N ALA A 32 -8.74 6.80 6.85
CA ALA A 32 -8.78 7.40 5.52
C ALA A 32 -7.38 7.73 4.97
N GLU A 33 -6.44 8.12 5.85
CA GLU A 33 -5.04 8.35 5.45
C GLU A 33 -4.39 7.07 4.94
N GLU A 34 -4.58 5.96 5.66
CA GLU A 34 -4.04 4.67 5.27
C GLU A 34 -4.62 4.17 3.95
N LEU A 35 -5.92 4.38 3.72
CA LEU A 35 -6.56 4.07 2.44
C LEU A 35 -5.92 4.87 1.30
N MET A 36 -5.73 6.18 1.46
CA MET A 36 -5.08 7.04 0.48
C MET A 36 -3.62 6.60 0.19
N ARG A 37 -2.85 6.28 1.23
CA ARG A 37 -1.48 5.76 1.12
C ARG A 37 -1.42 4.42 0.39
N SER A 38 -2.38 3.53 0.66
CA SER A 38 -2.48 2.22 -0.02
C SER A 38 -2.80 2.38 -1.50
N ARG A 39 -3.71 3.30 -1.87
CA ARG A 39 -4.06 3.61 -3.27
C ARG A 39 -2.89 4.22 -4.02
N TYR A 40 -2.15 5.13 -3.40
CA TYR A 40 -0.92 5.66 -3.99
C TYR A 40 0.11 4.55 -4.22
N THR A 41 0.32 3.69 -3.23
CA THR A 41 1.25 2.56 -3.33
C THR A 41 0.85 1.60 -4.44
N ALA A 42 -0.44 1.25 -4.52
CA ALA A 42 -0.98 0.41 -5.59
C ALA A 42 -0.78 1.04 -6.97
N TYR A 43 -1.00 2.36 -7.10
CA TYR A 43 -0.72 3.09 -8.33
C TYR A 43 0.75 3.00 -8.75
N VAL A 44 1.69 3.18 -7.80
CA VAL A 44 3.14 3.05 -8.05
C VAL A 44 3.54 1.63 -8.45
N LEU A 45 2.88 0.62 -7.88
CA LEU A 45 3.11 -0.79 -8.20
C LEU A 45 2.42 -1.25 -9.49
N GLY A 46 1.55 -0.43 -10.07
CA GLY A 46 0.73 -0.78 -11.25
C GLY A 46 -0.48 -1.67 -10.93
N ASP A 47 -0.85 -1.81 -9.66
CA ASP A 47 -2.06 -2.53 -9.21
C ASP A 47 -3.27 -1.60 -9.30
N VAL A 48 -3.81 -1.46 -10.51
CA VAL A 48 -4.97 -0.60 -10.79
C VAL A 48 -6.25 -1.12 -10.14
N ASP A 49 -6.35 -2.44 -9.90
CA ASP A 49 -7.54 -3.06 -9.31
C ASP A 49 -7.73 -2.59 -7.86
N HIS A 50 -6.65 -2.38 -7.11
CA HIS A 50 -6.73 -1.80 -5.76
C HIS A 50 -7.06 -0.29 -5.79
N VAL A 51 -6.72 0.43 -6.85
CA VAL A 51 -6.98 1.87 -6.96
C VAL A 51 -8.47 2.18 -7.15
N PHE A 52 -9.19 1.36 -7.93
CA PHE A 52 -10.59 1.59 -8.31
C PHE A 52 -11.62 0.85 -7.44
N ARG A 53 -11.18 0.07 -6.46
CA ARG A 53 -12.03 -0.58 -5.46
C ARG A 53 -12.48 0.41 -4.38
#